data_AF-A0A7S3TPS4-F1
#
_entry.id   AF-A0A7S3TPS4-F1
#
_cell.length_a   1.000
_cell.length_b   1.000
_cell.length_c   1.000
_cell.angle_alpha   90.00
_cell.angle_beta   90.00
_cell.angle_gamma   90.00
#
_symmetry.space_group_name_H-M   'P 1'
#
loop_
_entity.id
_entity.type
_entity.pdbx_description
1 polymer ?
#
loop_
_entity_poly.entity_id
_entity_poly.type
_entity_poly.pdbx_seq_one_letter_code
_entity_poly.pdbx_strand_id
1 'polypeptide(L)'
;AASGAVDHFVCRRSGRLLPPRGFHIRVINEDILFLDHFCAWINRPIGLRNRKFFLLFLGWSTLLCVFGLVRCAVLLYRLYQYPEASAWMVLPFISFGSAVGGVPVPL
;
A
#
# COMPACT_ATOMS: atom_id res chain seq x y z
N ALA A 1 -42.58 -18.56 0.38
CA ALA A 1 -41.23 -18.08 0.01
C ALA A 1 -40.69 -17.26 1.18
N ALA A 2 -39.78 -17.83 1.98
CA ALA A 2 -39.24 -17.14 3.15
C ALA A 2 -38.34 -15.99 2.69
N SER A 3 -38.78 -14.76 2.91
CA SER A 3 -37.90 -13.59 2.89
C SER A 3 -36.87 -13.80 3.99
N GLY A 4 -35.64 -14.19 3.63
CA GLY A 4 -34.54 -14.41 4.58
C GLY A 4 -34.20 -13.11 5.31
N ALA A 5 -34.85 -12.88 6.45
CA ALA A 5 -34.59 -11.72 7.29
C ALA A 5 -33.16 -11.81 7.84
N VAL A 6 -32.29 -10.94 7.35
CA VAL A 6 -30.95 -10.76 7.90
C VAL A 6 -31.12 -10.09 9.26
N ASP A 7 -30.58 -10.69 10.32
CA ASP A 7 -30.59 -10.08 11.66
C ASP A 7 -29.70 -8.82 11.66
N HIS A 8 -30.23 -7.70 12.15
CA HIS A 8 -29.51 -6.43 12.20
C HIS A 8 -29.49 -5.94 13.64
N PHE A 9 -28.34 -5.45 14.09
CA PHE A 9 -28.20 -4.89 15.44
C PHE A 9 -27.87 -3.40 15.37
N VAL A 10 -28.33 -2.63 16.36
CA VAL A 10 -28.01 -1.20 16.45
C VAL A 10 -26.68 -1.01 17.18
N CYS A 11 -25.73 -0.32 16.56
CA CYS A 11 -24.49 0.07 17.21
C CYS A 11 -24.75 1.14 18.27
N ARG A 12 -24.33 0.87 19.51
CA ARG A 12 -24.49 1.80 20.65
C ARG A 12 -23.73 3.12 20.49
N ARG A 13 -22.64 3.13 19.71
CA ARG A 13 -21.77 4.31 19.54
C ARG A 13 -22.21 5.21 18.39
N SER A 14 -22.57 4.62 17.26
CA SER A 14 -22.97 5.39 16.06
C SER A 14 -24.48 5.53 15.91
N GLY A 15 -25.29 4.75 16.64
CA GLY A 15 -26.74 4.69 16.50
C GLY A 15 -27.21 4.04 15.20
N ARG A 16 -26.32 3.50 14.37
CA ARG A 16 -26.66 2.91 13.07
C ARG A 16 -27.01 1.44 13.20
N LEU A 17 -27.90 0.96 12.31
CA LEU A 17 -28.15 -0.47 12.10
C LEU A 17 -26.97 -1.09 11.35
N LEU A 18 -26.34 -2.09 11.96
CA LEU A 18 -25.27 -2.88 11.39
C LEU A 18 -25.80 -4.27 11.03
N PRO A 19 -25.45 -4.80 9.84
CA PRO A 19 -25.72 -6.20 9.50
C PRO A 19 -24.81 -7.14 10.32
N PRO A 20 -25.01 -8.48 10.27
CA PRO A 20 -24.30 -9.45 11.10
C PRO A 20 -22.78 -9.46 10.94
N ARG A 21 -22.25 -8.84 9.88
CA ARG A 21 -20.82 -8.72 9.56
C ARG A 21 -20.32 -7.27 9.54
N GLY A 22 -21.09 -6.34 10.10
CA GLY A 22 -20.68 -4.95 10.30
C GLY A 22 -19.99 -4.77 11.65
N PHE A 23 -18.97 -3.91 11.72
CA PHE A 23 -18.27 -3.61 12.97
C PHE A 23 -18.05 -2.10 13.12
N HIS A 24 -18.26 -1.59 14.33
CA HIS A 24 -17.87 -0.23 14.70
C HIS A 24 -16.42 -0.22 15.17
N ILE A 25 -15.55 0.52 14.48
CA ILE A 25 -14.13 0.60 14.83
C ILE A 25 -13.89 1.87 15.64
N ARG A 26 -13.59 1.70 16.93
CA ARG A 26 -13.42 2.78 17.90
C ARG A 26 -12.30 3.77 17.53
N VAL A 27 -11.20 3.27 16.96
CA VAL A 27 -10.01 4.07 16.62
C VAL A 27 -10.31 5.12 15.56
N ILE A 28 -11.10 4.78 14.55
CA ILE A 28 -11.49 5.70 13.47
C ILE A 28 -12.89 6.28 13.64
N ASN A 29 -13.65 5.77 14.63
CA ASN A 29 -15.03 6.14 14.94
C ASN A 29 -16.01 5.97 13.76
N GLU A 30 -15.83 4.91 12.95
CA GLU A 30 -16.69 4.60 11.81
C GLU A 30 -17.22 3.16 11.88
N ASP A 31 -18.38 2.94 11.25
CA ASP A 31 -18.95 1.60 11.05
C ASP A 31 -18.51 1.06 9.69
N ILE A 32 -17.88 -0.11 9.70
CA ILE A 32 -17.37 -0.77 8.49
C ILE A 32 -18.19 -2.04 8.23
N LEU A 33 -18.71 -2.15 7.02
CA LEU A 33 -19.43 -3.31 6.53
C LEU A 33 -18.47 -4.35 5.97
N PHE A 34 -18.66 -5.62 6.33
CA PHE A 34 -17.81 -6.74 5.91
C PHE A 34 -16.32 -6.40 6.07
N LEU A 35 -15.96 -6.04 7.30
CA LEU A 35 -14.57 -5.77 7.66
C LEU A 35 -13.72 -6.98 7.27
N ASP A 36 -12.65 -6.71 6.53
CA ASP A 36 -11.62 -7.67 6.19
C ASP A 36 -10.51 -7.61 7.25
N HIS A 37 -9.79 -6.48 7.33
CA HIS A 37 -8.75 -6.27 8.33
C HIS A 37 -8.43 -4.78 8.56
N PHE A 38 -7.72 -4.46 9.66
CA PHE A 38 -7.10 -3.15 9.83
C PHE A 38 -5.71 -3.15 9.20
N CYS A 39 -5.51 -2.36 8.15
CA CYS A 39 -4.23 -2.28 7.47
C CYS A 39 -3.39 -1.16 8.06
N ALA A 40 -2.32 -1.53 8.79
CA ALA A 40 -1.39 -0.59 9.39
C ALA A 40 -0.66 0.27 8.34
N TRP A 41 -0.38 -0.29 7.16
CA TRP A 41 0.38 0.37 6.09
C TRP A 41 -0.28 1.62 5.54
N ILE A 42 -1.61 1.59 5.43
CA ILE A 42 -2.41 2.73 4.96
C ILE A 42 -3.18 3.41 6.11
N ASN A 43 -2.98 2.94 7.34
CA ASN A 43 -3.65 3.38 8.55
C ASN A 43 -5.19 3.46 8.40
N ARG A 44 -5.78 2.44 7.78
CA ARG A 44 -7.24 2.36 7.51
C ARG A 44 -7.73 0.92 7.61
N PRO A 45 -8.96 0.69 8.10
CA PRO A 45 -9.63 -0.59 7.96
C PRO A 45 -10.12 -0.80 6.52
N ILE A 46 -9.90 -2.01 6.03
CA ILE A 46 -10.39 -2.48 4.74
C ILE A 46 -11.70 -3.22 4.95
N GLY A 47 -12.74 -2.79 4.25
CA GLY A 47 -14.04 -3.43 4.23
C GLY A 47 -14.69 -3.27 2.87
N LEU A 48 -16.00 -3.52 2.79
CA LEU A 48 -16.71 -3.58 1.52
C LEU A 48 -16.51 -2.32 0.64
N ARG A 49 -16.52 -1.13 1.25
CA ARG A 49 -16.46 0.17 0.55
C ARG A 49 -15.11 0.41 -0.15
N ASN A 50 -14.01 -0.04 0.43
CA ASN A 50 -12.65 0.27 -0.08
C ASN A 50 -11.88 -0.96 -0.56
N ARG A 51 -12.41 -2.18 -0.42
CA ARG A 51 -11.76 -3.42 -0.87
C ARG A 51 -11.34 -3.37 -2.34
N LYS A 52 -12.17 -2.84 -3.25
CA LYS A 52 -11.81 -2.68 -4.67
C LYS A 52 -10.58 -1.79 -4.86
N PHE A 53 -10.56 -0.63 -4.20
CA PHE A 53 -9.45 0.31 -4.29
C PHE A 53 -8.17 -0.24 -3.66
N PHE A 54 -8.30 -0.98 -2.57
CA PHE A 54 -7.17 -1.67 -1.94
C PHE A 54 -6.53 -2.72 -2.87
N LEU A 55 -7.35 -3.51 -3.58
CA LEU A 55 -6.85 -4.46 -4.58
C LEU A 55 -6.19 -3.76 -5.78
N LEU A 56 -6.76 -2.65 -6.25
CA LEU A 56 -6.13 -1.83 -7.29
C LEU A 56 -4.80 -1.26 -6.82
N PHE A 57 -4.72 -0.75 -5.59
CA PHE A 57 -3.49 -0.28 -4.97
C PHE A 57 -2.42 -1.38 -4.96
N LEU A 58 -2.75 -2.58 -4.47
CA LEU A 58 -1.85 -3.73 -4.49
C LEU A 58 -1.36 -4.04 -5.92
N GLY A 59 -2.29 -4.11 -6.89
CA GLY A 59 -1.94 -4.38 -8.29
C GLY A 59 -0.99 -3.35 -8.90
N TRP A 60 -1.28 -2.06 -8.73
CA TRP A 60 -0.42 -0.99 -9.22
C TRP A 60 0.94 -0.94 -8.51
N SER A 61 0.99 -1.17 -7.20
CA SER A 61 2.24 -1.29 -6.45
C SER A 61 3.09 -2.47 -6.94
N THR A 62 2.48 -3.63 -7.21
CA THR A 62 3.19 -4.78 -7.78
C THR A 62 3.75 -4.46 -9.16
N LEU A 63 2.96 -3.84 -10.05
CA LEU A 63 3.43 -3.45 -11.39
C LEU A 63 4.58 -2.44 -11.32
N LEU A 64 4.52 -1.48 -10.39
CA LEU A 64 5.60 -0.52 -10.16
C LEU A 64 6.89 -1.21 -9.68
N CYS A 65 6.77 -2.16 -8.76
CA CYS A 65 7.91 -2.96 -8.30
C CYS A 65 8.53 -3.78 -9.44
N VAL A 66 7.71 -4.43 -10.28
CA VAL A 66 8.18 -5.19 -11.45
C VAL A 66 8.88 -4.27 -12.45
N PHE A 67 8.29 -3.11 -12.74
CA PHE A 67 8.92 -2.11 -13.60
C PHE A 67 10.28 -1.69 -13.03
N GLY A 68 10.35 -1.34 -11.75
CA GLY A 68 11.59 -1.01 -11.05
C GLY A 68 12.64 -2.12 -11.15
N LEU A 69 12.27 -3.38 -10.89
CA LEU A 69 13.14 -4.54 -11.02
C LEU A 69 13.72 -4.70 -12.43
N VAL A 70 12.88 -4.57 -13.46
CA VAL A 70 13.34 -4.62 -14.87
C VAL A 70 14.31 -3.48 -15.16
N ARG A 71 14.01 -2.25 -14.71
CA ARG A 71 14.90 -1.10 -14.90
C ARG A 71 16.24 -1.28 -14.20
N CYS A 72 16.23 -1.78 -12.96
CA CYS A 72 17.45 -2.11 -12.23
C CYS A 72 18.24 -3.21 -12.94
N ALA A 73 17.60 -4.29 -13.40
CA ALA A 73 18.27 -5.37 -14.10
C ALA A 73 18.92 -4.91 -15.41
N VAL A 74 18.20 -4.10 -16.20
CA VAL A 74 18.76 -3.49 -17.42
C VAL A 74 19.95 -2.59 -17.09
N LEU A 75 19.85 -1.76 -16.05
CA LEU A 75 20.95 -0.90 -15.63
C LEU A 75 22.18 -1.70 -15.20
N LEU A 76 22.00 -2.74 -14.37
CA LEU A 76 23.08 -3.63 -13.93
C LEU A 76 23.73 -4.34 -15.12
N TYR A 77 22.95 -4.82 -16.08
CA TYR A 77 23.47 -5.43 -17.30
C TYR A 77 24.31 -4.44 -18.13
N ARG A 78 23.87 -3.19 -18.24
CA ARG A 78 24.61 -2.13 -18.96
C ARG A 78 25.92 -1.77 -18.24
N LEU A 79 25.90 -1.67 -16.91
CA LEU A 79 27.08 -1.43 -16.08
C LEU A 79 28.11 -2.55 -16.19
N TYR A 80 27.64 -3.79 -16.27
CA TYR A 80 28.52 -4.95 -16.46
C TYR A 80 29.21 -4.94 -17.83
N GLN A 81 28.48 -4.64 -18.91
CA GLN A 81 29.01 -4.67 -20.28
C GLN A 81 29.86 -3.44 -20.63
N TYR A 82 29.44 -2.25 -20.18
CA TYR A 82 30.04 -0.97 -20.57
C TYR A 82 30.17 -0.04 -19.36
N PRO A 83 31.06 -0.33 -18.40
CA PRO A 83 31.13 0.40 -17.12
C PRO A 83 31.37 1.89 -17.31
N GLU A 84 32.38 2.29 -18.09
CA GLU A 84 32.70 3.70 -18.35
C GLU A 84 31.56 4.46 -19.06
N ALA A 85 30.91 3.81 -20.03
CA ALA A 85 29.85 4.42 -20.84
C ALA A 85 28.47 4.41 -20.18
N SER A 86 28.28 3.70 -19.05
CA SER A 86 27.00 3.61 -18.34
C SER A 86 27.07 4.07 -16.89
N ALA A 87 28.26 4.31 -16.33
CA ALA A 87 28.45 4.88 -14.99
C ALA A 87 27.65 6.18 -14.81
N TRP A 88 27.62 7.06 -15.83
CA TRP A 88 26.85 8.31 -15.80
C TRP A 88 25.34 8.12 -15.59
N MET A 89 24.80 6.93 -15.85
CA MET A 89 23.38 6.62 -15.59
C MET A 89 23.08 6.41 -14.10
N VAL A 90 24.11 6.13 -13.28
CA VAL A 90 24.01 5.87 -11.83
C VAL A 90 24.52 7.03 -10.99
N LEU A 91 25.44 7.84 -11.53
CA LEU A 91 25.99 9.03 -10.85
C LEU A 91 24.90 9.99 -10.32
N PRO A 92 23.75 10.23 -10.99
CA PRO A 92 22.67 11.05 -10.45
C PRO A 92 22.02 10.47 -9.19
N PHE A 93 21.96 9.13 -9.06
CA PHE A 93 21.40 8.46 -7.89
C PHE A 93 22.38 8.43 -6.72
N ILE A 94 23.69 8.36 -7.00
CA ILE A 94 24.75 8.45 -5.98
C ILE A 94 24.85 9.89 -5.44
N SER A 95 24.79 10.90 -6.31
CA SER A 95 24.82 12.31 -5.90
C SER A 95 23.55 12.77 -5.19
N PHE A 96 22.38 12.19 -5.48
CA PHE A 96 21.15 12.48 -4.72
C PHE A 96 21.22 11.93 -3.29
N GLY A 97 21.84 10.76 -3.08
CA GLY A 97 22.12 10.24 -1.74
C GLY A 97 23.02 11.15 -0.90
N SER A 98 24.04 11.76 -1.53
CA SER A 98 24.93 12.74 -0.89
C SER A 98 24.24 14.07 -0.56
N ALA A 99 23.18 14.44 -1.30
CA ALA A 99 22.42 15.67 -1.04
C ALA A 99 21.40 15.52 0.10
N VAL A 100 20.94 14.29 0.39
CA VAL A 100 19.98 14.01 1.48
C VAL A 100 20.68 13.51 2.76
N GLY A 101 21.94 13.06 2.67
CA GLY A 101 22.71 12.56 3.81
C GLY A 101 24.05 13.27 3.97
N GLY A 102 24.08 14.34 4.78
CA GLY A 102 25.31 14.84 5.39
C GLY A 102 25.88 13.88 6.43
N VAL A 103 26.04 12.60 6.09
CA VAL A 103 26.71 11.60 6.93
C VAL A 103 28.15 11.50 6.45
N PRO A 104 29.13 12.00 7.21
CA PRO A 104 30.53 11.86 6.86
C PRO A 104 30.93 10.38 6.93
N VAL A 105 31.46 9.86 5.83
CA VAL A 105 32.14 8.55 5.79
C VAL A 105 33.56 8.77 6.32
N PRO A 106 33.98 8.15 7.44
CA PRO A 106 35.35 8.26 7.92
C PRO A 106 36.29 7.43 7.03
N LEU A 107 37.39 8.06 6.62
CA LEU A 107 38.57 7.39 6.05
C LEU A 107 39.28 6.54 7.11
#